data_AF-A0A845UL55-F1
#
_entry.id   AF-A0A845UL55-F1
#
_cell.length_a   1.000
_cell.length_b   1.000
_cell.length_c   1.000
_cell.angle_alpha   90.00
_cell.angle_beta   90.00
_cell.angle_gamma   90.00
#
_symmetry.space_group_name_H-M   'P 1'
#
loop_
_entity.id
_entity.type
_entity.pdbx_description
1 polymer ?
#
loop_
_entity_poly.entity_id
_entity_poly.type
_entity_poly.pdbx_seq_one_letter_code
_entity_poly.pdbx_strand_id
1 'polypeptide(L)'
;MKFSPGDFRDAFVWRKEQTGATITHIVQETGISRDIINKLISRSLSSTSVENAIALAGYFGQPVDQFIDEALAERKSYAAGSSPADPRHVAVRLQRLRGALNLSKSEIADAIGIDRSSYIKIEAGQKALKPEWACRLWDLYQVSCDYVYRGELGSMPDELRVALE
;
A
#
# COMPACT_ATOMS: atom_id res chain seq x y z
N MET A 1 2.64 -13.38 -21.47
CA MET A 1 1.44 -13.01 -20.70
C MET A 1 0.38 -12.51 -21.67
N LYS A 2 -0.94 -12.73 -21.47
CA LYS A 2 -1.99 -12.16 -22.33
C LYS A 2 -2.72 -11.07 -21.55
N PHE A 3 -2.50 -9.81 -21.92
CA PHE A 3 -3.20 -8.67 -21.35
C PHE A 3 -4.50 -8.38 -22.11
N SER A 4 -5.54 -7.98 -21.38
CA SER A 4 -6.76 -7.46 -21.97
C SER A 4 -6.58 -5.99 -22.38
N PRO A 5 -7.30 -5.49 -23.40
CA PRO A 5 -7.25 -4.08 -23.79
C PRO A 5 -7.56 -3.08 -22.66
N GLY A 6 -8.30 -3.51 -21.62
CA GLY A 6 -8.63 -2.69 -20.45
C GLY A 6 -7.59 -2.74 -19.32
N ASP A 7 -6.68 -3.70 -19.34
CA ASP A 7 -5.71 -3.94 -18.26
C ASP A 7 -4.77 -2.75 -18.05
N PHE A 8 -4.26 -2.18 -19.15
CA PHE A 8 -3.40 -1.01 -19.08
C PHE A 8 -4.12 0.23 -18.55
N ARG A 9 -5.35 0.47 -19.01
CA ARG A 9 -6.17 1.60 -18.55
C ARG A 9 -6.38 1.52 -17.05
N ASP A 10 -6.75 0.34 -16.57
CA ASP A 10 -7.00 0.11 -15.15
C ASP A 10 -5.72 0.24 -14.31
N ALA A 11 -4.60 -0.30 -14.80
CA ALA A 11 -3.28 -0.12 -14.20
C ALA A 11 -2.89 1.37 -14.12
N PHE A 12 -3.11 2.12 -15.20
CA PHE A 12 -2.79 3.53 -15.29
C PHE A 12 -3.61 4.40 -14.34
N VAL A 13 -4.94 4.22 -14.34
CA VAL A 13 -5.83 4.97 -13.44
C VAL A 13 -5.47 4.69 -11.99
N TRP A 14 -5.27 3.41 -11.64
CA TRP A 14 -4.84 2.99 -10.32
C TRP A 14 -3.53 3.66 -9.87
N ARG A 15 -2.46 3.55 -10.69
CA ARG A 15 -1.15 4.10 -10.33
C ARG A 15 -1.18 5.63 -10.24
N LYS A 16 -1.91 6.30 -11.12
CA LYS A 16 -2.09 7.76 -11.09
C LYS A 16 -2.75 8.22 -9.79
N GLU A 17 -3.75 7.50 -9.30
CA GLU A 17 -4.40 7.81 -8.02
C GLU A 17 -3.46 7.61 -6.83
N GLN A 18 -2.67 6.52 -6.81
CA GLN A 18 -1.74 6.24 -5.72
C GLN A 18 -0.57 7.23 -5.63
N THR A 19 -0.06 7.68 -6.77
CA THR A 19 1.07 8.62 -6.84
C THR A 19 0.66 10.09 -6.75
N GLY A 20 -0.65 10.38 -6.82
CA GLY A 20 -1.16 11.76 -6.90
C GLY A 20 -0.77 12.49 -8.20
N ALA A 21 -0.31 11.76 -9.23
CA ALA A 21 0.17 12.35 -10.46
C ALA A 21 -0.92 13.18 -11.16
N THR A 22 -0.60 14.43 -11.49
CA THR A 22 -1.52 15.33 -12.18
C THR A 22 -1.45 15.10 -13.70
N ILE A 23 -2.58 15.25 -14.39
CA ILE A 23 -2.62 15.12 -15.85
C ILE A 23 -1.67 16.12 -16.50
N THR A 24 -1.56 17.34 -15.96
CA THR A 24 -0.66 18.37 -16.47
C THR A 24 0.79 17.89 -16.47
N HIS A 25 1.25 17.30 -15.38
CA HIS A 25 2.62 16.81 -15.26
C HIS A 25 2.88 15.63 -16.21
N ILE A 26 1.93 14.70 -16.32
CA ILE A 26 2.04 13.57 -17.25
C ILE A 26 2.13 14.07 -18.70
N VAL A 27 1.32 15.06 -19.09
CA VAL A 27 1.38 15.66 -20.44
C VAL A 27 2.76 16.28 -20.70
N GLN A 28 3.32 17.00 -19.72
CA GLN A 28 4.61 17.66 -19.85
C GLN A 28 5.76 16.66 -20.02
N GLU A 29 5.76 15.59 -19.23
CA GLU A 29 6.85 14.60 -19.23
C GLU A 29 6.74 13.58 -20.39
N THR A 30 5.52 13.20 -20.77
CA THR A 30 5.33 12.16 -21.80
C THR A 30 5.13 12.71 -23.21
N GLY A 31 4.83 14.00 -23.34
CA GLY A 31 4.46 14.63 -24.62
C GLY A 31 3.09 14.19 -25.16
N ILE A 32 2.34 13.35 -24.44
CA ILE A 32 1.03 12.87 -24.87
C ILE A 32 -0.02 13.96 -24.63
N SER A 33 -0.87 14.21 -25.62
CA SER A 33 -1.92 15.22 -25.49
C SER A 33 -2.90 14.93 -24.35
N ARG A 34 -3.37 16.00 -23.69
CA ARG A 34 -4.37 15.93 -22.62
C ARG A 34 -5.64 15.18 -23.04
N ASP A 35 -6.05 15.34 -24.30
CA ASP A 35 -7.24 14.69 -24.86
C ASP A 35 -7.11 13.16 -24.91
N ILE A 36 -5.94 12.64 -25.32
CA ILE A 36 -5.67 11.20 -25.32
C ILE A 36 -5.74 10.64 -23.89
N ILE A 37 -5.12 11.32 -22.92
CA ILE A 37 -5.15 10.90 -21.51
C ILE A 37 -6.58 10.94 -20.95
N ASN A 38 -7.34 12.00 -21.24
CA ASN A 38 -8.74 12.11 -20.82
C ASN A 38 -9.62 11.01 -21.44
N LYS A 39 -9.40 10.69 -22.72
CA LYS A 39 -10.10 9.58 -23.40
C LYS A 39 -9.78 8.23 -22.76
N LEU A 40 -8.52 7.99 -22.41
CA LEU A 40 -8.08 6.78 -21.71
C LEU A 40 -8.75 6.63 -20.34
N ILE A 41 -8.90 7.73 -19.59
CA ILE A 41 -9.52 7.70 -18.25
C ILE A 41 -11.04 7.49 -18.33
N SER A 42 -11.71 8.19 -19.26
CA SER A 42 -13.17 8.29 -19.32
C SER A 42 -13.91 7.09 -19.90
N ARG A 43 -13.28 6.29 -20.77
CA ARG A 43 -13.96 5.17 -21.45
C ARG A 43 -13.63 3.85 -20.76
N SER A 44 -14.66 3.10 -20.34
CA SER A 44 -14.52 1.89 -19.51
C SER A 44 -13.82 0.69 -20.18
N LEU A 45 -13.44 0.79 -21.47
CA LEU A 45 -12.71 -0.23 -22.22
C LEU A 45 -11.75 0.37 -23.27
N SER A 46 -11.35 1.63 -23.13
CA SER A 46 -10.40 2.22 -24.09
C SER A 46 -9.02 1.61 -23.92
N SER A 47 -8.53 0.99 -24.98
CA SER A 47 -7.10 0.79 -25.17
C SER A 47 -6.45 2.08 -25.68
N THR A 48 -5.15 2.22 -25.43
CA THR A 48 -4.30 3.22 -26.07
C THR A 48 -3.32 2.51 -27.01
N SER A 49 -2.58 3.28 -27.82
CA SER A 49 -1.51 2.70 -28.65
C SER A 49 -0.37 2.18 -27.78
N VAL A 50 0.43 1.25 -28.32
CA VAL A 50 1.55 0.65 -27.60
C VAL A 50 2.59 1.72 -27.22
N GLU A 51 2.85 2.67 -28.10
CA GLU A 51 3.79 3.78 -27.89
C GLU A 51 3.34 4.68 -26.74
N ASN A 52 2.05 5.03 -26.70
CA ASN A 52 1.48 5.80 -25.59
C ASN A 52 1.54 5.01 -24.28
N ALA A 53 1.26 3.71 -24.32
CA ALA A 53 1.35 2.86 -23.14
C ALA A 53 2.78 2.80 -22.59
N ILE A 54 3.78 2.67 -23.47
CA ILE A 54 5.20 2.69 -23.10
C ILE A 54 5.60 4.03 -22.50
N ALA A 55 5.23 5.16 -23.12
CA ALA A 55 5.57 6.48 -22.60
C ALA A 55 4.91 6.77 -21.24
N LEU A 56 3.65 6.37 -21.06
CA LEU A 56 2.94 6.50 -19.79
C LEU A 56 3.50 5.58 -18.70
N ALA A 57 3.89 4.35 -19.02
CA ALA A 57 4.57 3.46 -18.08
C ALA A 57 5.96 4.00 -17.72
N GLY A 58 6.69 4.52 -18.71
CA GLY A 58 7.99 5.14 -18.55
C GLY A 58 7.98 6.37 -17.64
N TYR A 59 6.88 7.14 -17.62
CA TYR A 59 6.68 8.22 -16.65
C TYR A 59 6.77 7.73 -15.19
N PHE A 60 6.31 6.51 -14.92
CA PHE A 60 6.42 5.88 -13.60
C PHE A 60 7.74 5.10 -13.42
N GLY A 61 8.66 5.19 -14.39
CA GLY A 61 9.95 4.51 -14.36
C GLY A 61 9.88 3.00 -14.62
N GLN A 62 8.80 2.50 -15.22
CA GLN A 62 8.57 1.07 -15.40
C GLN A 62 8.40 0.70 -16.89
N PRO A 63 8.90 -0.47 -17.34
CA PRO A 63 8.54 -1.01 -18.63
C PRO A 63 7.05 -1.40 -18.63
N VAL A 64 6.40 -1.32 -19.80
CA VAL A 64 4.94 -1.46 -19.93
C VAL A 64 4.39 -2.78 -19.36
N ASP A 65 5.09 -3.89 -19.59
CA ASP A 65 4.66 -5.20 -19.11
C ASP A 65 4.69 -5.28 -17.57
N GLN A 66 5.81 -4.83 -16.97
CA GLN A 66 5.97 -4.77 -15.51
C GLN A 66 4.94 -3.82 -14.88
N PHE A 67 4.69 -2.69 -15.53
CA PHE A 67 3.71 -1.71 -15.06
C PHE A 67 2.31 -2.31 -14.96
N ILE A 68 1.88 -3.04 -16.00
CA ILE A 68 0.56 -3.68 -16.01
C ILE A 68 0.50 -4.77 -14.93
N ASP A 69 1.51 -5.63 -14.85
CA ASP A 69 1.55 -6.75 -13.91
C ASP A 69 1.49 -6.28 -12.45
N GLU A 70 2.36 -5.35 -12.07
CA GLU A 70 2.41 -4.83 -10.70
C GLU A 70 1.16 -4.05 -10.35
N ALA A 71 0.70 -3.15 -11.22
CA ALA A 71 -0.48 -2.35 -10.93
C ALA A 71 -1.74 -3.19 -10.84
N LEU A 72 -1.88 -4.26 -11.63
CA LEU A 72 -3.00 -5.19 -11.49
C LEU A 72 -2.88 -6.09 -10.26
N ALA A 73 -1.67 -6.54 -9.92
CA ALA A 73 -1.42 -7.31 -8.70
C ALA A 73 -1.74 -6.49 -7.45
N GLU A 74 -1.26 -5.24 -7.40
CA GLU A 74 -1.59 -4.28 -6.36
C GLU A 74 -3.08 -3.96 -6.36
N ARG A 75 -3.69 -3.62 -7.49
CA ARG A 75 -5.13 -3.33 -7.52
C ARG A 75 -5.95 -4.52 -7.05
N LYS A 76 -5.58 -5.77 -7.38
CA LYS A 76 -6.23 -6.97 -6.85
C LYS A 76 -6.04 -7.09 -5.33
N SER A 77 -4.86 -6.78 -4.81
CA SER A 77 -4.62 -6.76 -3.37
C SER A 77 -5.51 -5.70 -2.69
N TYR A 78 -5.53 -4.47 -3.19
CA TYR A 78 -6.38 -3.39 -2.68
C TYR A 78 -7.89 -3.64 -2.84
N ALA A 79 -8.34 -4.19 -3.98
CA ALA A 79 -9.75 -4.55 -4.21
C ALA A 79 -10.23 -5.73 -3.36
N ALA A 80 -9.31 -6.62 -2.94
CA ALA A 80 -9.56 -7.62 -1.90
C ALA A 80 -9.59 -7.01 -0.48
N GLY A 81 -9.60 -5.68 -0.38
CA GLY A 81 -9.58 -4.88 0.85
C GLY A 81 -8.17 -4.61 1.38
N SER A 82 -7.12 -5.19 0.79
CA SER A 82 -5.80 -5.31 1.41
C SER A 82 -4.92 -4.06 1.19
N SER A 83 -5.45 -2.88 1.58
CA SER A 83 -4.56 -1.74 1.87
C SER A 83 -3.49 -2.20 2.88
N PRO A 84 -2.25 -1.71 2.85
CA PRO A 84 -1.28 -1.97 3.92
C PRO A 84 -1.83 -1.64 5.31
N ALA A 85 -2.77 -0.69 5.40
CA ALA A 85 -3.47 -0.30 6.62
C ALA A 85 -4.75 -1.11 6.89
N ASP A 86 -5.10 -2.07 6.03
CA ASP A 86 -6.17 -3.04 6.28
C ASP A 86 -5.91 -3.73 7.62
N PRO A 87 -6.93 -3.86 8.49
CA PRO A 87 -6.79 -4.48 9.80
C PRO A 87 -6.09 -5.85 9.78
N ARG A 88 -6.27 -6.66 8.73
CA ARG A 88 -5.64 -7.99 8.58
C ARG A 88 -4.13 -7.89 8.37
N HIS A 89 -3.66 -6.90 7.62
CA HIS A 89 -2.22 -6.67 7.47
C HIS A 89 -1.60 -6.08 8.74
N VAL A 90 -2.28 -5.11 9.36
CA VAL A 90 -1.88 -4.53 10.64
C VAL A 90 -1.79 -5.62 11.70
N ALA A 91 -2.75 -6.55 11.74
CA ALA A 91 -2.77 -7.69 12.64
C ALA A 91 -1.52 -8.57 12.52
N VAL A 92 -1.13 -8.96 11.30
CA VAL A 92 0.06 -9.78 11.05
C VAL A 92 1.32 -9.08 11.55
N ARG A 93 1.44 -7.76 11.34
CA ARG A 93 2.60 -6.99 11.81
C ARG A 93 2.63 -6.88 13.33
N LEU A 94 1.48 -6.66 13.97
CA LEU A 94 1.38 -6.65 15.43
C LEU A 94 1.72 -8.02 16.04
N GLN A 95 1.33 -9.13 15.39
CA GLN A 95 1.73 -10.48 15.83
C GLN A 95 3.24 -10.66 15.79
N ARG A 96 3.90 -10.23 14.71
CA ARG A 96 5.36 -10.30 14.56
C ARG A 96 6.07 -9.42 15.57
N LEU A 97 5.65 -8.16 15.69
CA LEU A 97 6.16 -7.23 16.68
C LEU A 97 6.07 -7.80 18.10
N ARG A 98 4.89 -8.32 18.47
CA ARG A 98 4.68 -8.94 19.76
C ARG A 98 5.61 -10.14 19.98
N GLY A 99 5.83 -10.96 18.94
CA GLY A 99 6.79 -12.06 18.97
C GLY A 99 8.24 -11.59 19.15
N ALA A 100 8.66 -10.57 18.41
CA ALA A 100 9.99 -9.97 18.51
C ALA A 100 10.26 -9.35 19.90
N LEU A 101 9.25 -8.75 20.50
CA LEU A 101 9.30 -8.22 21.87
C LEU A 101 9.12 -9.29 22.95
N ASN A 102 8.85 -10.55 22.57
CA ASN A 102 8.53 -11.67 23.46
C ASN A 102 7.41 -11.37 24.46
N LEU A 103 6.36 -10.67 24.02
CA LEU A 103 5.21 -10.30 24.84
C LEU A 103 4.00 -11.21 24.58
N SER A 104 3.19 -11.41 25.60
CA SER A 104 1.85 -11.97 25.47
C SER A 104 0.86 -10.91 24.97
N LYS A 105 -0.31 -11.36 24.50
CA LYS A 105 -1.39 -10.46 24.05
C LYS A 105 -1.88 -9.55 25.16
N SER A 106 -1.90 -10.04 26.40
CA SER A 106 -2.26 -9.25 27.58
C SER A 106 -1.20 -8.21 27.91
N GLU A 107 0.08 -8.56 27.89
CA GLU A 107 1.16 -7.64 28.26
C GLU A 107 1.23 -6.44 27.32
N ILE A 108 1.18 -6.68 26.01
CA ILE A 108 1.21 -5.57 25.04
C ILE A 108 -0.07 -4.72 25.11
N ALA A 109 -1.23 -5.33 25.35
CA ALA A 109 -2.48 -4.60 25.51
C ALA A 109 -2.45 -3.68 26.74
N ASP A 110 -2.02 -4.23 27.88
CA ASP A 110 -1.90 -3.52 29.13
C ASP A 110 -0.85 -2.39 29.02
N ALA A 111 0.29 -2.65 28.35
CA ALA A 111 1.35 -1.67 28.15
C ALA A 111 0.88 -0.46 27.33
N ILE A 112 0.19 -0.67 26.20
CA ILE A 112 -0.29 0.43 25.36
C ILE A 112 -1.60 1.06 25.89
N GLY A 113 -2.20 0.49 26.94
CA GLY A 113 -3.42 1.00 27.57
C GLY A 113 -4.71 0.71 26.81
N ILE A 114 -4.73 -0.34 25.98
CA ILE A 114 -5.93 -0.80 25.27
C ILE A 114 -6.59 -1.95 26.02
N ASP A 115 -7.93 -2.03 25.95
CA ASP A 115 -8.62 -3.18 26.51
C ASP A 115 -8.21 -4.49 25.78
N ARG A 116 -7.99 -5.56 26.55
CA ARG A 116 -7.49 -6.85 26.05
C ARG A 116 -8.39 -7.45 24.97
N SER A 117 -9.71 -7.30 25.10
CA SER A 117 -10.67 -7.82 24.12
C SER A 117 -10.60 -7.10 22.76
N SER A 118 -10.35 -5.79 22.77
CA SER A 118 -10.09 -4.98 21.60
C SER A 118 -8.77 -5.37 20.96
N TYR A 119 -7.71 -5.54 21.76
CA TYR A 119 -6.42 -5.97 21.22
C TYR A 119 -6.52 -7.34 20.53
N ILE A 120 -7.24 -8.31 21.11
CA ILE A 120 -7.49 -9.62 20.50
C ILE A 120 -8.19 -9.47 19.14
N LYS A 121 -9.21 -8.62 19.03
CA LYS A 121 -9.92 -8.38 17.76
C LYS A 121 -9.04 -7.66 16.73
N ILE A 122 -8.15 -6.78 17.18
CA ILE A 122 -7.19 -6.10 16.33
C ILE A 122 -6.16 -7.09 15.79
N GLU A 123 -5.56 -7.90 16.64
CA GLU A 123 -4.58 -8.93 16.26
C GLU A 123 -5.22 -10.08 15.45
N ALA A 124 -6.56 -10.18 15.43
CA ALA A 124 -7.32 -11.07 14.54
C ALA A 124 -7.73 -10.40 13.21
N GLY A 125 -7.40 -9.13 12.99
CA GLY A 125 -7.78 -8.38 11.80
C GLY A 125 -9.26 -8.03 11.70
N GLN A 126 -10.01 -8.15 12.79
CA GLN A 126 -11.45 -7.87 12.86
C GLN A 126 -11.75 -6.42 13.24
N LYS A 127 -10.75 -5.70 13.77
CA LYS A 127 -10.86 -4.31 14.22
C LYS A 127 -9.60 -3.54 13.83
N ALA A 128 -9.76 -2.32 13.33
CA ALA A 128 -8.63 -1.45 13.02
C ALA A 128 -7.93 -0.97 14.30
N LEU A 129 -6.59 -0.92 14.28
CA LEU A 129 -5.81 -0.23 15.31
C LEU A 129 -5.95 1.27 15.11
N LYS A 130 -6.46 1.98 16.12
CA LYS A 130 -6.55 3.44 16.07
C LYS A 130 -5.17 4.10 16.15
N PRO A 131 -4.98 5.28 15.52
CA PRO A 131 -3.71 6.01 15.56
C PRO A 131 -3.18 6.30 16.98
N GLU A 132 -4.09 6.58 17.93
CA GLU A 132 -3.73 6.83 19.33
C GLU A 132 -2.89 5.70 19.95
N TRP A 133 -3.15 4.44 19.58
CA TRP A 133 -2.40 3.28 20.08
C TRP A 133 -1.12 3.03 19.30
N ALA A 134 -1.08 3.39 18.02
CA ALA A 134 0.16 3.35 17.24
C ALA A 134 1.18 4.36 17.78
N CYS A 135 0.74 5.55 18.22
CA CYS A 135 1.60 6.49 18.93
C CYS A 135 2.15 5.91 20.24
N ARG A 136 1.34 5.15 21.00
CA ARG A 136 1.83 4.50 22.23
C ARG A 136 2.89 3.42 21.95
N LEU A 137 2.78 2.70 20.84
CA LEU A 137 3.81 1.74 20.41
C LEU A 137 5.14 2.45 20.09
N TRP A 138 5.08 3.65 19.52
CA TRP A 138 6.27 4.49 19.34
C TRP A 138 6.88 4.89 20.69
N ASP A 139 6.08 5.42 21.61
CA ASP A 139 6.57 5.90 22.90
C ASP A 139 7.23 4.80 23.74
N LEU A 140 6.66 3.59 23.75
CA LEU A 140 7.09 2.49 24.62
C LEU A 140 8.15 1.59 23.98
N TYR A 141 8.06 1.38 22.66
CA TYR A 141 8.86 0.36 21.96
C TYR A 141 9.59 0.92 20.74
N GLN A 142 9.52 2.22 20.45
CA GLN A 142 10.14 2.86 19.28
C GLN A 142 9.67 2.25 17.94
N VAL A 143 8.42 1.77 17.91
CA VAL A 143 7.79 1.19 16.72
C VAL A 143 7.12 2.28 15.91
N SER A 144 7.54 2.46 14.66
CA SER A 144 7.00 3.51 13.79
C SER A 144 5.57 3.22 13.32
N CYS A 145 4.79 4.29 13.11
CA CYS A 145 3.49 4.17 12.47
C CYS A 145 3.61 3.63 11.03
N ASP A 146 4.71 3.92 10.34
CA ASP A 146 4.99 3.41 9.00
C ASP A 146 5.18 1.89 9.02
N TYR A 147 5.81 1.31 10.05
CA TYR A 147 5.84 -0.13 10.20
C TYR A 147 4.43 -0.68 10.44
N VAL A 148 3.71 -0.13 11.42
CA VAL A 148 2.38 -0.63 11.81
C VAL A 148 1.40 -0.62 10.63
N TYR A 149 1.32 0.49 9.89
CA TYR A 149 0.34 0.70 8.84
C TYR A 149 0.85 0.43 7.42
N ARG A 150 2.16 0.48 7.15
CA ARG A 150 2.72 0.26 5.80
C ARG A 150 3.69 -0.93 5.72
N GLY A 151 4.25 -1.36 6.84
CA GLY A 151 5.25 -2.43 6.91
C GLY A 151 6.68 -1.94 6.65
N GLU A 152 6.90 -0.63 6.73
CA GLU A 152 8.20 -0.01 6.48
C GLU A 152 9.07 -0.01 7.73
N LEU A 153 10.25 -0.62 7.65
CA LEU A 153 11.19 -0.76 8.76
C LEU A 153 12.16 0.41 8.91
N GLY A 154 12.21 1.34 7.95
CA GLY A 154 13.27 2.37 7.86
C GLY A 154 13.33 3.35 9.03
N SER A 155 12.21 3.54 9.74
CA SER A 155 12.09 4.47 10.87
C SER A 155 12.22 3.78 12.24
N MET A 156 12.71 2.54 12.30
CA MET A 156 12.85 1.76 13.54
C MET A 156 14.34 1.50 13.90
N PRO A 157 14.67 1.33 15.20
CA PRO A 157 16.01 0.93 15.64
C PRO A 157 16.48 -0.39 15.01
N ASP A 158 17.77 -0.50 14.72
CA ASP A 158 18.35 -1.67 14.04
C ASP A 158 18.08 -2.99 14.77
N GLU A 159 18.08 -2.99 16.11
CA GLU A 159 17.77 -4.18 16.92
C GLU A 159 16.37 -4.75 16.60
N LEU A 160 15.37 -3.87 16.46
CA LEU A 160 14.01 -4.29 16.13
C LEU A 160 13.88 -4.68 14.66
N ARG A 161 14.64 -4.04 13.77
CA ARG A 161 14.67 -4.40 12.34
C ARG A 161 15.17 -5.82 12.17
N VAL A 162 16.31 -6.16 12.80
CA VAL A 162 16.89 -7.51 12.74
C VAL A 162 15.95 -8.56 13.35
N ALA A 163 15.22 -8.21 14.41
CA ALA A 163 14.25 -9.14 15.03
C ALA A 163 12.97 -9.35 14.20
N LEU A 164 12.71 -8.52 13.18
CA LEU A 164 11.51 -8.55 12.34
C LEU A 164 11.75 -9.06 10.90
N GLU A 165 13.01 -9.27 10.52
CA GLU A 165 13.44 -9.94 9.27
C GLU A 165 13.27 -11.47 9.36
#